data_AF-A0A7X2PVS0-F1
#
_entry.id   AF-A0A7X2PVS0-F1
#
_cell.length_a   1.000
_cell.length_b   1.000
_cell.length_c   1.000
_cell.angle_alpha   90.00
_cell.angle_beta   90.00
_cell.angle_gamma   90.00
#
_symmetry.space_group_name_H-M   'P 1'
#
loop_
_entity.id
_entity.type
_entity.pdbx_description
1 polymer ?
#
loop_
_entity_poly.entity_id
_entity_poly.type
_entity_poly.pdbx_seq_one_letter_code
_entity_poly.pdbx_strand_id
1 'polypeptide(L)'
;MSFRPVRKIAGIGNVFMGTELLDIAEYDLEIYEENPEDHEHHGANWTPGAKKIEGTVVGELPIRKDLRLLTEEGYSLNFYLRDSFGSVVILNPMLDSSGKPVR
;
A
#
# COMPACT_ATOMS: atom_id res chain seq x y z
N MET A 1 7.34 18.09 -6.47
CA MET A 1 6.68 17.11 -5.59
C MET A 1 7.69 16.04 -5.21
N SER A 2 8.46 16.27 -4.14
CA SER A 2 9.28 15.24 -3.52
C SER A 2 8.47 14.42 -2.52
N PHE A 3 8.82 13.15 -2.39
CA PHE A 3 8.26 12.24 -1.41
C PHE A 3 9.38 11.80 -0.47
N ARG A 4 9.12 11.74 0.83
CA ARG A 4 10.06 11.18 1.81
C ARG A 4 9.51 9.88 2.40
N PRO A 5 10.34 8.85 2.59
CA PRO A 5 9.91 7.66 3.29
C PRO A 5 9.59 8.01 4.74
N VAL A 6 8.44 7.57 5.23
CA VAL A 6 7.97 7.82 6.61
C VAL A 6 7.83 6.55 7.41
N ARG A 7 7.58 5.41 6.77
CA ARG A 7 7.40 4.13 7.44
C ARG A 7 7.70 2.98 6.51
N LYS A 8 8.31 1.93 7.05
CA LYS A 8 8.48 0.63 6.41
C LYS A 8 7.72 -0.43 7.21
N ILE A 9 7.01 -1.33 6.53
CA ILE A 9 6.26 -2.44 7.13
C ILE A 9 6.55 -3.68 6.28
N ALA A 10 7.02 -4.75 6.91
CA ALA A 10 7.30 -6.01 6.24
C ALA A 10 6.88 -7.17 7.14
N GLY A 11 6.46 -8.27 6.53
CA GLY A 11 6.00 -9.43 7.27
C GLY A 11 5.29 -10.43 6.37
N ILE A 12 4.45 -11.26 6.98
CA ILE A 12 3.63 -12.26 6.29
C ILE A 12 2.16 -11.85 6.44
N GLY A 13 1.38 -12.01 5.39
CA GLY A 13 -0.04 -11.68 5.41
C GLY A 13 -0.88 -12.58 4.53
N ASN A 14 -2.16 -12.62 4.86
CA ASN A 14 -3.15 -13.37 4.10
C ASN A 14 -3.57 -12.56 2.88
N VAL A 15 -3.51 -13.15 1.70
CA VAL A 15 -3.92 -12.51 0.45
C VAL A 15 -5.24 -13.10 -0.02
N PHE A 16 -6.21 -12.23 -0.26
CA PHE A 16 -7.56 -12.60 -0.68
C PHE A 16 -7.86 -12.10 -2.09
N MET A 17 -8.64 -12.88 -2.83
CA MET A 17 -9.32 -12.44 -4.04
C MET A 17 -10.82 -12.42 -3.77
N GLY A 18 -11.40 -11.22 -3.64
CA GLY A 18 -12.75 -11.08 -3.08
C GLY A 18 -12.81 -11.58 -1.63
N THR A 19 -13.54 -12.68 -1.39
CA THR A 19 -13.66 -13.32 -0.07
C THR A 19 -12.84 -14.61 0.05
N GLU A 20 -12.23 -15.08 -1.03
CA GLU A 20 -11.45 -16.32 -1.05
C GLU A 20 -10.02 -16.04 -0.60
N LEU A 21 -9.52 -16.82 0.37
CA LEU A 21 -8.11 -16.83 0.75
C LEU A 21 -7.33 -17.53 -0.36
N LEU A 22 -6.41 -16.80 -0.98
CA LEU A 22 -5.65 -17.29 -2.13
C LEU A 22 -4.29 -17.84 -1.71
N ASP A 23 -3.57 -17.09 -0.87
CA ASP A 23 -2.23 -17.46 -0.42
C ASP A 23 -1.86 -16.74 0.89
N ILE A 24 -0.77 -17.19 1.52
CA ILE A 24 -0.07 -16.52 2.61
C ILE A 24 1.25 -16.00 2.03
N ALA A 25 1.35 -14.69 1.85
CA ALA A 25 2.45 -14.06 1.11
C ALA A 25 3.35 -13.23 2.02
N GLU A 26 4.64 -13.20 1.68
CA GLU A 26 5.58 -12.24 2.24
C GLU A 26 5.37 -10.87 1.60
N TYR A 27 5.39 -9.81 2.40
CA TYR A 27 5.25 -8.44 1.92
C TYR A 27 6.36 -7.54 2.47
N ASP A 28 6.79 -6.58 1.66
CA ASP A 28 7.66 -5.48 2.05
C ASP A 28 7.05 -4.20 1.45
N LEU A 29 6.56 -3.30 2.31
CA LEU A 29 5.85 -2.08 1.95
C LEU A 29 6.56 -0.87 2.56
N GLU A 30 6.74 0.17 1.74
CA GLU A 30 7.26 1.46 2.14
C GLU A 30 6.24 2.55 1.87
N ILE A 31 5.94 3.31 2.93
CA ILE A 31 5.00 4.41 2.94
C ILE A 31 5.80 5.70 2.85
N TYR A 32 5.41 6.53 1.89
CA TYR A 32 5.98 7.82 1.62
C TYR A 32 4.93 8.91 1.81
N GLU A 33 5.37 10.06 2.28
CA GLU A 33 4.56 11.28 2.35
C GLU A 33 5.16 12.36 1.46
N GLU A 34 4.28 13.09 0.77
CA GLU A 34 4.66 14.28 0.02
C GLU A 34 5.28 15.34 0.95
N ASN A 35 6.42 15.91 0.55
CA ASN A 35 7.12 16.94 1.31
C ASN A 35 6.35 18.27 1.21
N PRO A 36 5.90 18.87 2.32
CA PRO A 36 5.24 20.16 2.30
C PRO A 36 6.15 21.33 1.87
N GLU A 37 7.49 21.18 2.01
CA GLU A 37 8.46 22.27 1.80
C GLU A 37 8.75 22.59 0.32
N ASP A 38 8.39 21.70 -0.62
CA ASP A 38 8.63 21.90 -2.06
C ASP A 38 7.58 22.79 -2.75
N HIS A 39 6.61 23.33 -2.01
CA HIS A 39 5.39 23.93 -2.54
C HIS A 39 5.19 25.41 -2.16
N GLU A 40 6.24 26.22 -2.09
CA GLU A 40 6.15 27.67 -1.84
C GLU A 40 5.39 28.50 -2.92
N HIS A 41 4.86 27.88 -4.00
CA HIS A 41 4.37 28.62 -5.17
C HIS A 41 2.98 28.30 -5.73
N HIS A 42 2.12 27.49 -5.09
CA HIS A 42 0.81 27.18 -5.69
C HIS A 42 -0.39 27.40 -4.75
N GLY A 43 -1.33 28.22 -5.23
CA GLY A 43 -2.47 28.75 -4.48
C GLY A 43 -3.59 27.75 -4.18
N ALA A 44 -4.25 28.01 -3.04
CA ALA A 44 -5.62 27.63 -2.63
C ALA A 44 -6.34 26.50 -3.40
N ASN A 45 -5.81 25.28 -3.34
CA ASN A 45 -6.56 24.01 -3.44
C ASN A 45 -5.63 22.80 -3.20
N TRP A 46 -4.75 22.90 -2.19
CA TRP A 46 -3.83 21.83 -1.84
C TRP A 46 -4.26 21.16 -0.53
N THR A 47 -4.36 19.83 -0.56
CA THR A 47 -4.59 19.00 0.62
C THR A 47 -3.25 18.35 0.99
N PRO A 48 -2.53 18.83 2.01
CA PRO A 48 -1.31 18.22 2.50
C PRO A 48 -1.50 16.73 2.83
N GLY A 49 -0.47 15.90 2.57
CA GLY A 49 -0.42 14.52 3.06
C GLY A 49 -0.80 13.44 2.06
N ALA A 50 -0.60 13.66 0.75
CA ALA A 50 -0.68 12.59 -0.23
C ALA A 50 0.33 11.49 0.16
N LYS A 51 -0.19 10.29 0.46
CA LYS A 51 0.62 9.11 0.78
C LYS A 51 0.79 8.26 -0.46
N LYS A 52 2.03 7.90 -0.75
CA LYS A 52 2.39 6.92 -1.75
C LYS A 52 2.85 5.67 -1.03
N ILE A 53 2.36 4.50 -1.43
CA ILE A 53 2.81 3.22 -0.90
C ILE A 53 3.42 2.45 -2.07
N GLU A 54 4.64 1.99 -1.89
CA GLU A 54 5.34 1.12 -2.82
C GLU A 54 5.80 -0.15 -2.11
N GLY A 55 6.10 -1.19 -2.87
CA GLY A 55 6.59 -2.41 -2.28
C GLY A 55 6.41 -3.65 -3.13
N THR A 56 6.59 -4.79 -2.49
CA THR A 56 6.49 -6.11 -3.08
C THR A 56 5.62 -7.02 -2.24
N VAL A 57 4.87 -7.90 -2.90
CA VAL A 57 4.20 -9.04 -2.29
C VAL A 57 4.61 -10.29 -3.08
N VAL A 58 5.18 -11.27 -2.39
CA VAL A 58 5.75 -12.49 -2.99
C VAL A 58 4.94 -13.70 -2.55
N GLY A 59 4.38 -14.41 -3.53
CA GLY A 59 3.54 -15.60 -3.35
C GLY A 59 3.04 -16.13 -4.70
N GLU A 60 2.26 -17.21 -4.70
CA GLU A 60 1.65 -17.78 -5.91
C GLU A 60 0.38 -16.98 -6.29
N LEU A 61 0.59 -15.72 -6.69
CA LEU A 61 -0.47 -14.74 -6.86
C LEU A 61 -0.69 -14.33 -8.33
N PRO A 62 -1.95 -14.09 -8.75
CA PRO A 62 -2.27 -13.67 -10.10
C PRO A 62 -1.88 -12.21 -10.37
N ILE A 63 -1.29 -11.98 -11.54
CA ILE A 63 -0.90 -10.65 -12.01
C ILE A 63 -2.14 -9.89 -12.53
N ARG A 64 -2.19 -8.57 -12.27
CA ARG A 64 -3.28 -7.67 -12.72
C ARG A 64 -4.68 -8.11 -12.28
N LYS A 65 -4.79 -8.75 -11.11
CA LYS A 65 -6.06 -9.01 -10.43
C LYS A 65 -6.12 -8.21 -9.14
N ASP A 66 -7.31 -7.76 -8.79
CA ASP A 66 -7.55 -7.04 -7.55
C ASP A 66 -7.46 -8.03 -6.38
N LEU A 67 -6.50 -7.77 -5.49
CA LEU A 67 -6.17 -8.56 -4.33
C LEU A 67 -6.27 -7.70 -3.08
N ARG A 68 -6.50 -8.35 -1.94
CA ARG A 68 -6.48 -7.71 -0.62
C ARG A 68 -5.50 -8.43 0.28
N LEU A 69 -4.47 -7.71 0.75
CA LEU A 69 -3.58 -8.16 1.80
C LEU A 69 -4.20 -7.83 3.17
N LEU A 70 -4.18 -8.79 4.09
CA LEU A 70 -4.47 -8.60 5.50
C LEU A 70 -3.23 -9.01 6.30
N THR A 71 -2.60 -8.04 6.97
CA THR A 71 -1.40 -8.28 7.77
C THR A 71 -1.75 -8.81 9.16
N GLU A 72 -0.80 -9.43 9.86
CA GLU A 72 -0.99 -9.90 11.23
C GLU A 72 -1.31 -8.77 12.22
N GLU A 73 -0.80 -7.56 11.97
CA GLU A 73 -1.09 -6.35 12.76
C GLU A 73 -2.51 -5.80 12.51
N GLY A 74 -3.27 -6.43 11.61
CA GLY A 74 -4.64 -6.06 11.28
C GLY A 74 -4.75 -4.95 10.25
N TYR A 75 -3.67 -4.63 9.52
CA TYR A 75 -3.76 -3.70 8.39
C TYR A 75 -4.35 -4.38 7.17
N SER A 76 -5.17 -3.66 6.40
CA SER A 76 -5.67 -4.14 5.11
C SER A 76 -5.30 -3.21 3.97
N LEU A 77 -4.95 -3.81 2.83
CA LEU A 77 -4.47 -3.09 1.65
C LEU A 77 -5.01 -3.74 0.38
N ASN A 78 -5.68 -2.96 -0.46
CA ASN A 78 -6.11 -3.41 -1.78
C ASN A 78 -5.04 -3.07 -2.82
N PHE A 79 -4.61 -4.06 -3.59
CA PHE A 79 -3.53 -3.94 -4.56
C PHE A 79 -3.74 -4.86 -5.77
N TYR A 80 -2.93 -4.69 -6.80
CA TYR A 80 -2.67 -5.74 -7.78
C TYR A 80 -1.18 -5.87 -8.03
N LEU A 81 -0.73 -7.06 -8.45
CA LEU A 81 0.65 -7.26 -8.89
C LEU A 81 0.83 -6.69 -10.30
N ARG A 82 1.78 -5.78 -10.46
CA ARG A 82 2.16 -5.19 -11.76
C ARG A 82 2.87 -6.20 -12.65
N ASP A 83 3.70 -7.04 -12.04
CA ASP A 83 4.59 -8.00 -12.69
C ASP A 83 4.77 -9.26 -11.85
N SER A 84 5.48 -10.25 -12.41
CA SER A 84 5.77 -11.53 -11.76
C SER A 84 6.85 -11.44 -10.67
N PHE A 85 7.48 -10.28 -10.47
CA PHE A 85 8.48 -10.08 -9.42
C PHE A 85 7.86 -9.64 -8.09
N GLY A 86 6.54 -9.46 -8.05
CA GLY A 86 5.81 -9.10 -6.83
C GLY A 86 5.55 -7.61 -6.67
N SER A 87 5.94 -6.76 -7.63
CA SER A 87 5.74 -5.31 -7.52
C SER A 87 4.25 -4.98 -7.40
N VAL A 88 3.85 -4.26 -6.34
CA VAL A 88 2.45 -3.93 -6.11
C VAL A 88 2.07 -2.58 -6.70
N VAL A 89 0.81 -2.45 -7.13
CA VAL A 89 0.16 -1.17 -7.35
C VAL A 89 -1.01 -1.07 -6.39
N ILE A 90 -1.00 -0.02 -5.58
CA ILE A 90 -2.01 0.20 -4.54
C ILE A 90 -3.26 0.84 -5.14
N LEU A 91 -4.41 0.23 -4.85
CA LEU A 91 -5.72 0.65 -5.36
C LEU A 91 -6.44 1.61 -4.41
N ASN A 92 -6.23 1.44 -3.10
CA ASN A 92 -6.88 2.21 -2.06
C ASN A 92 -5.93 2.48 -0.88
N PRO A 93 -6.18 3.50 -0.05
CA PRO A 93 -5.41 3.71 1.17
C PRO A 93 -5.36 2.46 2.05
N MET A 94 -4.20 2.19 2.65
CA MET A 94 -4.06 1.17 3.68
C MET A 94 -4.98 1.52 4.85
N LEU A 95 -5.75 0.54 5.33
CA LEU A 95 -6.63 0.71 6.48
C LEU A 95 -6.05 0.01 7.71
N ASP A 96 -6.19 0.60 8.89
CA ASP A 96 -5.93 -0.05 10.16
C ASP A 96 -7.00 -1.06 10.54
N SER A 97 -6.82 -1.73 11.68
CA SER A 97 -7.77 -2.73 12.21
C SER A 97 -9.14 -2.14 12.56
N SER A 98 -9.26 -0.81 12.66
CA SER A 98 -10.52 -0.10 12.86
C SER A 98 -11.16 0.37 11.54
N GLY A 99 -10.56 0.01 10.39
CA GLY A 99 -11.02 0.41 9.06
C GLY A 99 -10.71 1.87 8.73
N LYS A 100 -9.82 2.54 9.48
CA LYS A 100 -9.44 3.93 9.21
C LYS A 100 -8.20 3.97 8.33
N PRO A 101 -8.10 4.92 7.39
CA PRO A 101 -6.87 5.12 6.63
C PRO A 101 -5.68 5.35 7.55
N VAL A 102 -4.58 4.62 7.31
CA VAL A 102 -3.33 4.78 8.04
C VAL A 102 -2.80 6.19 7.75
N ARG A 103 -2.83 7.02 8.80
CA ARG A 103 -2.36 8.40 8.79
C ARG A 103 -0.88 8.53 9.02
#